data_AF-A0A496Q528-F1
#
_entry.id   AF-A0A496Q528-F1
#
_cell.length_a   1.000
_cell.length_b   1.000
_cell.length_c   1.000
_cell.angle_alpha   90.00
_cell.angle_beta   90.00
_cell.angle_gamma   90.00
#
_symmetry.space_group_name_H-M   'P 1'
#
loop_
_entity.id
_entity.type
_entity.pdbx_description
1 polymer ?
#
loop_
_entity_poly.entity_id
_entity_poly.type
_entity_poly.pdbx_seq_one_letter_code
_entity_poly.pdbx_strand_id
1 'polypeptide(L)'
;MTEETPAPVLPSSRSLILVLGGIAMMSGLLVVLTYQLTLPRITYNQQMALEKAIFAVLPEATVKSNYLLDESGLALLSDEDFANANVFAGYDGDGELTGLAMEASARGYQDVVTILYGYSLESE
;
A
#
# COMPACT_ATOMS: atom_id res chain seq x y z
N MET A 1 36.40 -53.66 24.44
CA MET A 1 34.97 -53.58 24.82
C MET A 1 34.39 -52.45 23.99
N THR A 2 33.66 -52.77 22.93
CA THR A 2 33.08 -51.76 22.03
C THR A 2 31.71 -51.41 22.60
N GLU A 3 31.55 -50.21 23.16
CA GLU A 3 30.23 -49.71 23.56
C GLU A 3 29.45 -49.35 22.29
N GLU A 4 28.43 -50.14 21.96
CA GLU A 4 27.43 -49.75 20.98
C GLU A 4 26.48 -48.73 21.61
N THR A 5 26.60 -47.46 21.22
CA THR A 5 25.63 -46.42 21.55
C THR A 5 24.26 -46.81 20.98
N PRO A 6 23.20 -46.90 21.80
CA PRO A 6 21.88 -47.28 21.30
C PRO A 6 21.38 -46.26 20.28
N ALA A 7 20.90 -46.74 19.13
CA ALA A 7 20.34 -45.90 18.08
C ALA A 7 19.12 -45.12 18.62
N PRO A 8 18.95 -43.83 18.26
CA PRO A 8 17.84 -43.02 18.72
C PRO A 8 16.52 -43.60 18.20
N VAL A 9 15.53 -43.72 19.08
CA VAL A 9 14.17 -44.14 18.73
C VAL A 9 13.54 -43.13 17.78
N LEU A 10 13.21 -43.57 16.57
CA LEU A 10 12.56 -42.72 15.56
C LEU A 10 11.10 -42.43 16.00
N PRO A 11 10.66 -41.16 15.95
CA PRO A 11 9.28 -40.81 16.27
C PRO A 11 8.33 -41.44 15.25
N SER A 12 7.14 -41.86 15.71
CA SER A 12 6.14 -42.45 14.81
C SER A 12 5.66 -41.43 13.77
N SER A 13 5.49 -41.85 12.52
CA SER A 13 5.04 -40.98 11.41
C SER A 13 3.72 -40.26 11.72
N ARG A 14 2.85 -40.87 12.54
CA ARG A 14 1.60 -40.28 13.03
C ARG A 14 1.85 -39.05 13.91
N SER A 15 2.82 -39.11 14.81
CA SER A 15 3.20 -37.97 15.65
C SER A 15 3.75 -36.83 14.82
N LEU A 16 4.55 -37.14 13.79
CA LEU A 16 5.16 -36.13 12.92
C LEU A 16 4.08 -35.39 12.10
N ILE A 17 3.12 -36.13 11.51
CA ILE A 17 2.00 -35.56 10.77
C ILE A 17 1.13 -34.67 11.66
N LEU A 18 0.81 -35.11 12.88
CA LEU A 18 0.01 -34.32 13.83
C LEU A 18 0.68 -33.00 14.21
N VAL A 19 1.97 -33.04 14.52
CA VAL A 19 2.73 -31.85 14.91
C VAL A 19 2.86 -30.88 13.74
N LEU A 20 3.26 -31.38 12.56
CA LEU A 20 3.45 -30.53 11.39
C LEU A 20 2.13 -29.91 10.90
N GLY A 21 1.05 -30.71 10.89
CA GLY A 21 -0.29 -30.24 10.55
C GLY A 21 -0.81 -29.21 11.55
N GLY A 22 -0.61 -29.43 12.85
CA GLY A 22 -1.00 -28.48 13.89
C GLY A 22 -0.26 -27.14 13.77
N ILE A 23 1.05 -27.18 13.55
CA ILE A 23 1.86 -25.96 13.37
C ILE A 23 1.44 -25.24 12.08
N ALA A 24 1.25 -25.97 10.98
CA ALA A 24 0.84 -25.38 9.70
C ALA A 24 -0.55 -24.72 9.81
N MET A 25 -1.51 -25.38 10.46
CA MET A 25 -2.85 -24.85 10.67
C MET A 25 -2.82 -23.59 11.55
N MET A 26 -2.07 -23.62 12.65
CA MET A 26 -1.92 -22.47 13.55
C MET A 26 -1.23 -21.29 12.87
N SER A 27 -0.18 -21.56 12.09
CA SER A 27 0.56 -20.55 11.33
C SER A 27 -0.34 -19.90 10.27
N GLY A 28 -1.05 -20.69 9.47
CA GLY A 28 -1.98 -20.18 8.46
C GLY A 28 -3.09 -19.33 9.07
N LEU A 29 -3.67 -19.77 10.20
CA LEU A 29 -4.70 -19.03 10.94
C LEU A 29 -4.18 -17.67 11.42
N LEU A 30 -2.98 -17.64 12.00
CA LEU A 30 -2.36 -16.41 12.51
C LEU A 30 -2.09 -15.39 11.39
N VAL A 31 -1.61 -15.84 10.22
CA VAL A 31 -1.35 -14.97 9.07
C VAL A 31 -2.63 -14.32 8.57
N VAL A 32 -3.68 -15.12 8.35
CA VAL A 32 -4.98 -14.61 7.85
C VAL A 32 -5.64 -13.69 8.86
N LEU A 33 -5.60 -14.03 10.16
CA LEU A 33 -6.16 -13.19 11.21
C LEU A 33 -5.44 -11.85 11.29
N THR A 34 -4.10 -11.86 11.26
CA THR A 34 -3.30 -10.64 11.28
C THR A 34 -3.63 -9.77 10.08
N TYR A 35 -3.71 -10.36 8.88
CA TYR A 35 -4.08 -9.64 7.66
C TYR A 35 -5.44 -8.96 7.78
N GLN A 36 -6.49 -9.69 8.17
CA GLN A 36 -7.84 -9.11 8.30
C GLN A 36 -7.93 -8.03 9.38
N LEU A 37 -7.20 -8.17 10.49
CA LEU A 37 -7.20 -7.18 11.57
C LEU A 37 -6.45 -5.89 11.21
N THR A 38 -5.39 -5.97 10.40
CA THR A 38 -4.58 -4.80 10.02
C THR A 38 -5.12 -4.08 8.80
N LEU A 39 -5.76 -4.79 7.86
CA LEU A 39 -6.33 -4.23 6.63
C LEU A 39 -7.16 -2.95 6.84
N PRO A 40 -8.18 -2.91 7.73
CA PRO A 40 -9.01 -1.71 7.90
C PRO A 40 -8.25 -0.53 8.52
N ARG A 41 -7.19 -0.80 9.30
CA ARG A 41 -6.36 0.28 9.85
C ARG A 41 -5.39 0.85 8.82
N ILE A 42 -4.86 0.00 7.94
CA ILE A 42 -3.95 0.42 6.88
C ILE A 42 -4.68 1.33 5.91
N THR A 43 -5.87 0.94 5.45
CA THR A 43 -6.66 1.74 4.50
C THR A 43 -7.04 3.10 5.05
N TYR A 44 -7.46 3.18 6.32
CA TYR A 44 -7.78 4.46 6.96
C TYR A 44 -6.56 5.37 7.10
N ASN A 45 -5.41 4.84 7.51
CA ASN A 45 -4.19 5.64 7.62
C ASN A 45 -3.66 6.07 6.25
N GLN A 46 -3.75 5.22 5.23
CA GLN A 46 -3.36 5.56 3.86
C GLN A 46 -4.21 6.71 3.32
N GLN A 47 -5.54 6.69 3.53
CA GLN A 47 -6.43 7.79 3.14
C GLN A 47 -6.04 9.11 3.83
N MET A 48 -5.86 9.10 5.15
CA MET A 48 -5.45 10.31 5.88
C MET A 48 -4.05 10.81 5.48
N ALA A 49 -3.11 9.91 5.20
CA ALA A 49 -1.76 10.28 4.78
C ALA A 49 -1.79 10.90 3.38
N LEU A 50 -2.60 10.35 2.47
CA LEU A 50 -2.75 10.84 1.11
C LEU A 50 -3.46 12.19 1.09
N GLU A 51 -4.55 12.36 1.86
CA GLU A 51 -5.20 13.66 2.03
C GLU A 51 -4.22 14.71 2.55
N LYS A 52 -3.46 14.39 3.61
CA LYS A 52 -2.43 15.30 4.14
C LYS A 52 -1.32 15.60 3.14
N ALA A 53 -0.92 14.62 2.32
CA ALA A 53 0.09 14.82 1.30
C ALA A 53 -0.42 15.75 0.18
N ILE A 54 -1.67 15.61 -0.24
CA ILE A 54 -2.30 16.51 -1.21
C ILE A 54 -2.38 17.93 -0.65
N PHE A 55 -2.90 18.11 0.57
CA PHE A 55 -3.00 19.45 1.18
C PHE A 55 -1.65 20.07 1.52
N ALA A 56 -0.62 19.27 1.79
CA ALA A 56 0.74 19.77 2.00
C ALA A 56 1.37 20.29 0.70
N VAL A 57 0.96 19.74 -0.45
CA VAL A 57 1.52 20.06 -1.77
C VAL A 57 0.70 21.13 -2.49
N LEU A 58 -0.60 21.24 -2.18
CA LEU A 58 -1.53 22.24 -2.72
C LEU A 58 -2.30 22.91 -1.57
N PRO A 59 -1.69 23.86 -0.83
CA PRO A 59 -2.31 24.49 0.34
C PRO A 59 -3.56 25.32 0.00
N GLU A 60 -3.71 25.73 -1.25
CA GLU A 60 -4.82 26.56 -1.76
C GLU A 60 -6.00 25.73 -2.33
N ALA A 61 -5.82 24.41 -2.53
CA ALA A 61 -6.83 23.56 -3.18
C ALA A 61 -7.88 23.05 -2.18
N THR A 62 -9.16 23.27 -2.49
CA THR A 62 -10.31 22.83 -1.68
C THR A 62 -11.01 21.60 -2.28
N VAL A 63 -10.87 21.37 -3.60
CA VAL A 63 -11.47 20.26 -4.33
C VAL A 63 -10.40 19.50 -5.13
N LYS A 64 -10.40 18.17 -5.05
CA LYS A 64 -9.47 17.30 -5.78
C LYS A 64 -10.17 16.61 -6.96
N SER A 65 -9.52 16.58 -8.11
CA SER A 65 -9.93 15.74 -9.25
C SER A 65 -8.80 14.78 -9.61
N ASN A 66 -9.13 13.49 -9.67
CA ASN A 66 -8.16 12.43 -9.95
C ASN A 66 -8.10 12.18 -11.46
N TYR A 67 -6.89 12.11 -12.01
CA TYR A 67 -6.64 11.85 -13.41
C TYR A 67 -5.63 10.70 -13.58
N LEU A 68 -5.91 9.84 -14.55
CA LEU A 68 -4.96 8.87 -15.07
C LEU A 68 -4.38 9.43 -16.38
N LEU A 69 -3.06 9.59 -16.41
CA LEU A 69 -2.33 9.87 -17.64
C LEU A 69 -1.74 8.55 -18.13
N ASP A 70 -2.24 8.06 -19.27
CA ASP A 70 -1.76 6.86 -19.96
C ASP A 70 -1.36 7.21 -21.41
N GLU A 71 -0.82 6.26 -22.19
CA GLU A 71 -0.40 6.48 -23.59
C GLU A 71 -1.56 6.98 -24.50
N SER A 72 -2.81 6.78 -24.05
CA SER A 72 -4.03 7.20 -24.75
C SER A 72 -4.49 8.63 -24.42
N GLY A 73 -3.89 9.29 -23.42
CA GLY A 73 -4.24 10.65 -23.00
C GLY A 73 -4.63 10.77 -21.53
N LEU A 74 -5.25 11.90 -21.17
CA LEU A 74 -5.69 12.21 -19.81
C LEU A 74 -7.14 11.75 -19.61
N ALA A 75 -7.36 10.79 -18.70
CA ALA A 75 -8.68 10.30 -18.33
C ALA A 75 -9.04 10.76 -16.90
N LEU A 76 -10.23 11.34 -16.72
CA LEU A 76 -10.77 11.67 -15.40
C LEU A 76 -11.23 10.38 -14.71
N LEU A 77 -10.73 10.13 -13.51
CA LEU A 77 -11.14 9.00 -12.67
C LEU A 77 -12.08 9.49 -11.56
N SER A 78 -13.10 8.68 -11.25
CA SER A 78 -13.94 8.89 -10.08
C SER A 78 -13.14 8.61 -8.80
N ASP A 79 -13.64 9.10 -7.66
CA ASP A 79 -13.00 8.87 -6.35
C ASP A 79 -12.92 7.38 -5.95
N GLU A 80 -13.70 6.51 -6.59
CA GLU A 80 -13.66 5.06 -6.36
C GLU A 80 -12.42 4.40 -6.98
N ASP A 81 -11.89 4.97 -8.07
CA ASP A 81 -10.73 4.47 -8.80
C ASP A 81 -9.44 5.27 -8.51
N PHE A 82 -9.43 6.07 -7.44
CA PHE A 82 -8.33 6.96 -7.07
C PHE A 82 -6.97 6.25 -6.95
N ALA A 83 -6.97 4.95 -6.61
CA ALA A 83 -5.75 4.15 -6.46
C ALA A 83 -4.97 3.97 -7.79
N ASN A 84 -5.61 4.22 -8.93
CA ASN A 84 -5.00 4.19 -10.25
C ASN A 84 -4.66 5.59 -10.78
N ALA A 85 -4.92 6.66 -10.02
CA ALA A 85 -4.65 8.01 -10.47
C ALA A 85 -3.17 8.37 -10.33
N ASN A 86 -2.60 8.94 -11.39
CA ASN A 86 -1.19 9.36 -11.43
C ASN A 86 -1.05 10.90 -11.38
N VAL A 87 -2.14 11.63 -11.66
CA VAL A 87 -2.17 13.09 -11.71
C VAL A 87 -3.40 13.57 -10.92
N PHE A 88 -3.23 14.58 -10.09
CA PHE A 88 -4.27 15.15 -9.25
C PHE A 88 -4.35 16.64 -9.54
N ALA A 89 -5.51 17.14 -9.96
CA ALA A 89 -5.73 18.57 -10.11
C ALA A 89 -6.38 19.11 -8.83
N GLY A 90 -5.82 20.18 -8.27
CA GLY A 90 -6.40 20.93 -7.17
C GLY A 90 -7.15 22.15 -7.69
N TYR A 91 -8.41 22.27 -7.32
CA TYR A 91 -9.26 23.43 -7.59
C TYR A 91 -9.54 24.19 -6.30
N ASP A 92 -9.66 25.51 -6.38
CA ASP A 92 -10.09 26.36 -5.27
C ASP A 92 -11.62 26.32 -5.07
N GLY A 93 -12.12 27.06 -4.08
CA GLY A 93 -13.55 27.15 -3.77
C GLY A 93 -14.41 27.84 -4.84
N ASP A 94 -13.78 28.56 -5.78
CA ASP A 94 -14.42 29.23 -6.90
C ASP A 94 -14.39 28.37 -8.18
N GLY A 95 -13.72 27.20 -8.12
CA GLY A 95 -13.62 26.24 -9.21
C GLY A 95 -12.47 26.53 -10.18
N GLU A 96 -11.53 27.42 -9.82
CA GLU A 96 -10.35 27.70 -10.62
C GLU A 96 -9.24 26.69 -10.32
N LEU A 97 -8.47 26.33 -11.36
CA LEU A 97 -7.38 25.35 -11.25
C LEU A 97 -6.18 26.01 -10.58
N THR A 98 -5.95 25.73 -9.30
CA THR A 98 -4.86 26.32 -8.52
C THR A 98 -3.53 25.58 -8.72
N GLY A 99 -3.58 24.28 -9.04
CA GLY A 99 -2.37 23.52 -9.31
C GLY A 99 -2.58 22.06 -9.69
N LEU A 100 -1.49 21.42 -10.09
CA LEU A 100 -1.41 20.02 -10.52
C LEU A 100 -0.39 19.28 -9.66
N ALA A 101 -0.80 18.20 -9.00
CA ALA A 101 0.08 17.29 -8.30
C ALA A 101 0.27 16.01 -9.13
N MET A 102 1.51 15.65 -9.45
CA MET A 102 1.83 14.42 -10.19
C MET A 102 2.54 13.43 -9.29
N GLU A 103 2.09 12.17 -9.30
CA GLU A 103 2.76 11.10 -8.59
C GLU A 103 3.90 10.54 -9.45
N ALA A 104 5.09 10.43 -8.86
CA ALA A 104 6.23 9.74 -9.44
C ALA A 104 6.70 8.65 -8.49
N SER A 105 6.78 7.42 -8.98
CA SER A 105 7.22 6.26 -8.20
C SER A 105 8.49 5.66 -8.83
N ALA A 106 9.54 5.49 -8.03
CA ALA A 106 10.82 4.95 -8.48
C ALA A 106 11.36 3.90 -7.50
N ARG A 107 12.09 2.90 -8.01
CA ARG A 107 12.68 1.86 -7.15
C ARG A 107 13.87 2.42 -6.38
N GLY A 108 13.75 2.45 -5.04
CA GLY A 108 14.83 2.78 -4.13
C GLY A 108 15.70 1.58 -3.77
N TYR A 109 16.60 1.77 -2.81
CA TYR A 109 17.56 0.75 -2.38
C TYR A 109 16.90 -0.43 -1.64
N GLN A 110 15.88 -0.16 -0.81
CA GLN A 110 15.15 -1.19 -0.06
C GLN A 110 13.72 -1.40 -0.55
N ASP A 111 13.07 -0.36 -1.07
CA ASP A 111 11.68 -0.42 -1.54
C ASP A 111 11.37 0.67 -2.58
N VAL A 112 10.17 0.67 -3.15
CA VAL A 112 9.67 1.72 -4.04
C VAL A 112 9.42 3.00 -3.24
N VAL A 113 9.95 4.12 -3.75
CA VAL A 113 9.73 5.46 -3.19
C VAL A 113 8.74 6.18 -4.09
N THR A 114 7.63 6.60 -3.50
CA THR A 114 6.58 7.40 -4.13
C THR A 114 6.74 8.85 -3.70
N ILE A 115 6.76 9.76 -4.67
CA ILE A 115 6.89 11.21 -4.46
C ILE A 115 5.73 11.90 -5.18
N LEU A 116 5.12 12.88 -4.52
CA LEU A 116 4.10 13.74 -5.12
C LEU A 116 4.71 15.12 -5.42
N TYR A 117 4.70 15.52 -6.69
CA TYR A 117 5.20 16.81 -7.17
C TYR A 117 4.04 17.78 -7.42
N GLY A 118 3.95 18.84 -6.63
CA GLY A 118 2.98 19.92 -6.85
C GLY A 118 3.53 21.00 -7.77
N TYR A 119 2.75 21.34 -8.78
CA TYR A 119 2.92 22.50 -9.63
C TYR A 119 1.78 23.47 -9.34
N SER A 120 2.09 24.59 -8.70
CA SER A 120 1.16 25.72 -8.58
C SER A 120 1.12 26.50 -9.89
N LEU A 121 -0.06 26.90 -10.34
CA LEU A 121 -0.23 27.76 -11.51
C LEU A 121 -0.12 29.26 -11.16
N GLU A 122 0.24 29.58 -9.91
CA GLU A 122 0.41 30.96 -9.46
C GLU A 122 1.72 31.59 -9.99
N SER A 123 1.50 32.43 -11.00
CA SER A 123 2.30 33.51 -11.59
C SER A 123 3.59 33.18 -12.34
N GLU A 124 3.50 33.24 -13.68
CA GLU A 124 4.26 34.26 -14.43
C GLU A 124 3.28 35.30 -14.99
#